data_AF-R7CYM0-F1
#
_entry.id   AF-R7CYM0-F1
#
_cell.length_a   1.000
_cell.length_b   1.000
_cell.length_c   1.000
_cell.angle_alpha   90.00
_cell.angle_beta   90.00
_cell.angle_gamma   90.00
#
_symmetry.space_group_name_H-M   'P 1'
#
loop_
_entity.id
_entity.type
_entity.pdbx_description
1 polymer ?
#
loop_
_entity_poly.entity_id
_entity_poly.type
_entity_poly.pdbx_seq_one_letter_code
_entity_poly.pdbx_strand_id
1 'polypeptide(L)'
;MDEYNERRKKCVEYKPDAVFTAFSELEGLINKSALAQQYFGKSQSWFAQRVHGCVVGKKGMTFKEEEYHELAEAFRDIAKRLLAHADEIDGAKMEE
;
A
#
# COMPACT_ATOMS: atom_id res chain seq x y z
N MET A 1 -1.26 -10.64 -21.63
CA MET A 1 -1.45 -10.85 -20.18
C MET A 1 -0.20 -11.48 -19.56
N ASP A 2 0.43 -12.45 -20.22
CA ASP A 2 1.61 -13.17 -19.70
C ASP A 2 2.87 -12.29 -19.56
N GLU A 3 3.15 -11.42 -20.54
CA GLU A 3 4.31 -10.54 -20.51
C GLU A 3 4.25 -9.50 -19.37
N TYR A 4 3.05 -9.01 -19.02
CA TYR A 4 2.85 -8.09 -17.89
C TYR A 4 3.15 -8.80 -16.56
N ASN A 5 2.66 -10.02 -16.40
CA ASN A 5 2.91 -10.83 -15.21
C ASN A 5 4.38 -11.22 -15.07
N GLU A 6 5.07 -11.52 -16.17
CA GLU A 6 6.52 -11.77 -16.17
C GLU A 6 7.34 -10.52 -15.84
N ARG A 7 6.98 -9.36 -16.40
CA ARG A 7 7.59 -8.08 -16.04
C ARG A 7 7.33 -7.73 -14.57
N ARG A 8 6.11 -7.97 -14.08
CA ARG A 8 5.75 -7.80 -12.67
C ARG A 8 6.59 -8.67 -11.76
N LYS A 9 6.78 -9.96 -12.07
CA LYS A 9 7.65 -10.86 -11.28
C LYS A 9 9.05 -10.30 -11.10
N LYS A 10 9.61 -9.66 -12.13
CA LYS A 10 10.92 -8.98 -12.07
C LYS A 10 10.86 -7.68 -11.26
N CYS A 11 9.78 -6.90 -11.38
CA CYS A 11 9.58 -5.64 -10.66
C CYS A 11 9.21 -5.82 -9.18
N VAL A 12 8.79 -7.00 -8.72
CA VAL A 12 8.46 -7.26 -7.30
C VAL A 12 9.46 -8.20 -6.62
N GLU A 13 10.61 -8.44 -7.27
CA GLU A 13 11.71 -9.26 -6.74
C GLU A 13 12.22 -8.73 -5.40
N TYR A 14 12.23 -7.41 -5.22
CA TYR A 14 12.64 -6.74 -3.99
C TYR A 14 11.48 -5.99 -3.33
N LYS A 15 11.46 -5.98 -1.99
CA LYS A 15 10.42 -5.32 -1.18
C LYS A 15 10.20 -3.82 -1.55
N PRO A 16 11.24 -2.99 -1.76
CA PRO A 16 11.02 -1.59 -2.16
C PRO A 16 10.28 -1.45 -3.49
N ASP A 17 10.63 -2.27 -4.49
CA ASP A 17 10.04 -2.21 -5.82
C ASP A 17 8.61 -2.74 -5.82
N ALA A 18 8.33 -3.75 -4.99
CA ALA A 18 6.97 -4.22 -4.72
C ALA A 18 6.09 -3.12 -4.09
N VAL A 19 6.62 -2.35 -3.15
CA VAL A 19 5.90 -1.21 -2.54
C VAL A 19 5.65 -0.12 -3.56
N PHE A 20 6.66 0.26 -4.35
CA PHE A 20 6.50 1.26 -5.40
C PHE A 20 5.45 0.84 -6.43
N THR A 21 5.53 -0.42 -6.90
CA THR A 21 4.56 -1.00 -7.84
C THR A 21 3.15 -0.95 -7.28
N ALA A 22 2.95 -1.37 -6.02
CA ALA A 22 1.63 -1.34 -5.38
C ALA A 22 1.03 0.08 -5.36
N PHE A 23 1.80 1.09 -4.96
CA PHE A 23 1.29 2.47 -4.92
C PHE A 23 1.14 3.12 -6.30
N SER A 24 1.88 2.65 -7.30
CA SER A 24 1.69 3.07 -8.70
C SER A 24 0.40 2.48 -9.27
N GLU A 25 0.11 1.21 -9.02
CA GLU A 25 -1.10 0.52 -9.52
C GLU A 25 -2.37 0.95 -8.78
N LEU A 26 -2.26 1.29 -7.49
CA LEU A 26 -3.40 1.75 -6.71
C LEU A 26 -3.83 3.18 -7.08
N GLU A 27 -3.06 3.93 -7.86
CA GLU A 27 -3.42 5.25 -8.42
C GLU A 27 -4.10 6.24 -7.44
N GLY A 28 -3.73 6.19 -6.16
CA GLY A 28 -4.31 7.05 -5.12
C GLY A 28 -5.61 6.56 -4.47
N LEU A 29 -6.09 5.36 -4.80
CA LEU A 29 -7.20 4.67 -4.12
C LEU A 29 -6.98 4.57 -2.61
N ILE A 30 -5.72 4.45 -2.18
CA ILE A 30 -5.34 4.49 -0.77
C ILE A 30 -4.77 5.85 -0.41
N ASN A 31 -5.41 6.51 0.56
CA ASN A 31 -4.90 7.75 1.15
C ASN A 31 -3.62 7.46 1.96
N LYS A 32 -2.47 7.84 1.41
CA LYS A 32 -1.14 7.64 2.00
C LYS A 32 -1.01 8.31 3.38
N SER A 33 -1.67 9.45 3.61
CA SER A 33 -1.64 10.16 4.89
C SER A 33 -2.36 9.38 5.98
N ALA A 34 -3.57 8.89 5.68
CA ALA A 34 -4.35 8.08 6.61
C ALA A 34 -3.64 6.76 6.92
N LEU A 35 -3.08 6.11 5.90
CA LEU A 35 -2.28 4.89 6.05
C LEU A 35 -1.10 5.10 7.00
N ALA A 36 -0.32 6.17 6.79
CA ALA A 36 0.83 6.50 7.63
C ALA A 36 0.44 6.74 9.10
N GLN A 37 -0.68 7.43 9.34
CA GLN A 37 -1.13 7.75 10.68
C GLN A 37 -1.72 6.53 11.40
N GLN A 38 -2.60 5.78 10.74
CA GLN A 38 -3.36 4.69 11.37
C GLN A 38 -2.51 3.45 11.60
N TYR A 39 -1.62 3.11 10.65
CA TYR A 39 -0.87 1.86 10.71
C TYR A 39 0.56 2.05 11.21
N PHE A 40 1.18 3.21 11.01
CA PHE A 40 2.58 3.43 11.43
C PHE A 40 2.72 4.46 12.57
N GLY A 41 1.67 5.23 12.86
CA GLY A 41 1.77 6.37 13.78
C GLY A 41 2.73 7.47 13.30
N LYS A 42 2.86 7.63 11.97
CA LYS A 42 3.81 8.56 11.34
C LYS A 42 3.12 9.59 10.46
N SER A 43 3.88 10.60 10.04
CA SER A 43 3.40 11.65 9.14
C SER A 43 3.36 11.19 7.68
N GLN A 44 2.53 11.85 6.87
CA GLN A 44 2.51 11.65 5.42
C GLN A 44 3.91 11.85 4.80
N SER A 45 4.66 12.87 5.24
CA SER A 45 6.00 13.15 4.71
C SER A 45 6.98 12.00 4.98
N TRP A 46 6.89 11.37 6.15
CA TRP A 46 7.68 10.16 6.49
C TRP A 46 7.37 9.00 5.55
N PHE A 47 6.09 8.82 5.21
CA PHE A 47 5.64 7.76 4.31
C PHE A 47 6.08 8.03 2.86
N ALA A 48 5.90 9.26 2.38
CA ALA A 48 6.34 9.67 1.06
C ALA A 48 7.86 9.49 0.86
N GLN A 49 8.65 9.81 1.89
CA GLN A 49 10.10 9.58 1.87
C GLN A 49 10.46 8.10 1.72
N ARG A 50 9.69 7.19 2.32
CA ARG A 50 9.96 5.74 2.22
C ARG A 50 9.52 5.13 0.91
N VAL A 51 8.39 5.60 0.37
CA VAL A 51 7.91 5.15 -0.94
C VAL A 51 8.79 5.71 -2.07
N HIS A 52 9.29 6.94 -1.97
CA HIS A 52 10.10 7.59 -3.02
C HIS A 52 11.62 7.56 -2.75
N GLY A 53 12.04 7.11 -1.57
CA GLY A 53 13.42 7.22 -1.07
C GLY A 53 14.48 6.45 -1.84
N CYS A 54 14.08 5.60 -2.79
CA CYS A 54 14.99 4.94 -3.72
C CYS A 54 15.65 5.94 -4.70
N VAL A 55 15.01 7.09 -4.98
CA VAL A 55 15.48 8.05 -6.01
C VAL A 55 16.54 9.02 -5.49
N VAL A 56 16.57 9.33 -4.18
CA VAL A 56 17.48 10.34 -3.61
C VAL A 56 18.60 9.68 -2.81
N GLY A 57 19.47 8.92 -3.48
CA GLY A 57 20.89 8.70 -3.15
C GLY A 57 21.33 8.28 -1.73
N LYS A 58 20.43 8.04 -0.78
CA LYS A 58 20.74 7.70 0.60
C LYS A 58 20.03 6.40 0.98
N LYS A 59 20.81 5.31 1.04
CA LYS A 59 20.42 3.95 1.46
C LYS A 59 19.68 3.84 2.80
N GLY A 60 19.44 4.94 3.52
CA GLY A 60 18.86 4.97 4.86
C GLY A 60 17.38 5.37 4.94
N MET A 61 16.68 5.56 3.82
CA MET A 61 15.28 6.03 3.82
C MET A 61 14.26 4.99 3.34
N THR A 62 14.66 3.75 3.07
CA THR A 62 13.71 2.67 2.75
C THR A 62 13.03 2.14 4.01
N PHE A 63 11.89 1.47 3.85
CA PHE A 63 11.28 0.74 4.97
C PHE A 63 12.26 -0.30 5.55
N LYS A 64 12.17 -0.54 6.85
CA LYS A 64 12.79 -1.68 7.52
C LYS A 64 11.99 -2.95 7.28
N GLU A 65 12.57 -4.10 7.57
CA GLU A 65 11.90 -5.40 7.42
C GLU A 65 10.56 -5.48 8.18
N GLU A 66 10.54 -5.03 9.44
CA GLU A 66 9.33 -4.92 10.26
C GLU A 66 8.29 -3.99 9.63
N GLU A 67 8.71 -2.84 9.10
CA GLU A 67 7.81 -1.85 8.50
C GLU A 67 7.23 -2.36 7.15
N TYR A 68 7.95 -3.20 6.41
CA TYR A 68 7.40 -3.89 5.23
C TYR A 68 6.32 -4.90 5.61
N HIS A 69 6.51 -5.62 6.72
CA HIS A 69 5.51 -6.55 7.21
C HIS A 69 4.26 -5.80 7.69
N GLU A 70 4.45 -4.72 8.44
CA GLU A 70 3.37 -3.82 8.88
C GLU A 70 2.58 -3.23 7.70
N LEU A 71 3.26 -2.83 6.61
CA LEU A 71 2.58 -2.39 5.39
C LEU A 71 1.73 -3.50 4.74
N ALA A 72 2.24 -4.72 4.70
CA ALA A 72 1.50 -5.87 4.16
C ALA A 72 0.27 -6.20 5.02
N GLU A 73 0.41 -6.16 6.34
CA GLU A 73 -0.71 -6.33 7.27
C GLU A 73 -1.74 -5.20 7.13
N ALA A 74 -1.30 -3.96 6.95
CA ALA A 74 -2.18 -2.82 6.70
C ALA A 74 -3.04 -3.02 5.44
N PHE A 75 -2.45 -3.51 4.34
CA PHE A 75 -3.22 -3.82 3.13
C PHE A 75 -4.24 -4.94 3.35
N ARG A 76 -3.88 -5.99 4.11
CA ARG A 76 -4.80 -7.09 4.44
C ARG A 76 -5.95 -6.60 5.31
N ASP A 77 -5.69 -5.73 6.27
CA ASP A 77 -6.71 -5.12 7.13
C ASP A 77 -7.66 -4.23 6.31
N ILE A 78 -7.13 -3.36 5.46
CA ILE A 78 -7.94 -2.52 4.56
C ILE A 78 -8.82 -3.38 3.66
N ALA A 79 -8.29 -4.47 3.08
CA ALA A 79 -9.07 -5.38 2.25
C ALA A 79 -10.24 -6.03 3.02
N LYS A 80 -10.01 -6.47 4.27
CA LYS A 80 -11.08 -7.00 5.13
C LYS A 80 -12.15 -5.97 5.42
N ARG A 81 -11.76 -4.74 5.74
CA ARG A 81 -12.70 -3.63 6.00
C ARG A 81 -13.54 -3.31 4.76
N LEU A 82 -12.91 -3.27 3.58
CA LEU A 82 -13.61 -3.04 2.32
C LEU A 82 -14.65 -4.14 2.03
N LEU A 83 -14.29 -5.40 2.24
CA LEU A 83 -15.22 -6.52 2.06
C LEU A 83 -16.40 -6.45 3.03
N ALA A 84 -16.13 -6.21 4.32
CA ALA A 84 -17.18 -6.08 5.33
C ALA A 84 -18.16 -4.94 4.99
N HIS A 85 -17.64 -3.77 4.61
CA HIS A 85 -18.49 -2.65 4.20
C HIS A 85 -19.25 -2.91 2.89
N ALA A 86 -18.67 -3.66 1.95
CA ALA A 86 -19.39 -4.07 0.74
C ALA A 86 -20.59 -4.97 1.09
N ASP A 87 -20.40 -5.97 1.95
CA ASP A 87 -21.46 -6.86 2.41
C ASP A 87 -22.57 -6.09 3.17
N GLU A 88 -22.18 -5.12 4.01
CA GLU A 88 -23.12 -4.23 4.72
C GLU A 88 -23.95 -3.37 3.76
N ILE A 89 -23.33 -2.84 2.71
CA ILE A 89 -24.00 -2.02 1.68
C ILE A 89 -24.97 -2.87 0.86
N ASP A 90 -24.55 -4.05 0.39
CA ASP A 90 -25.39 -4.96 -0.41
C ASP A 90 -26.59 -5.50 0.40
N GLY A 91 -26.40 -5.68 1.72
CA GLY A 91 -27.47 -6.08 2.64
C GLY A 91 -28.43 -4.96 3.05
N ALA A 92 -28.09 -3.69 2.77
CA ALA A 92 -28.90 -2.55 3.17
C ALA A 92 -30.12 -2.35 2.25
N LYS A 93 -31.19 -1.79 2.81
CA LYS A 93 -32.36 -1.37 2.03
C LYS A 93 -32.13 0.04 1.50
N MET A 94 -32.67 0.33 0.32
CA MET A 94 -32.75 1.69 -0.21
C MET A 94 -33.65 2.54 0.69
N GLU A 95 -33.32 3.82 0.87
CA GLU A 95 -34.23 4.79 1.49
C GLU A 95 -35.49 4.96 0.60
N GLU A 96 -36.67 5.01 1.22
CA GLU A 96 -37.99 5.15 0.56
C GLU A 96 -38.23 6.56 0.01
#